data_AF-A0A6B3EMX7-F1
#
_entry.id   AF-A0A6B3EMX7-F1
#
_cell.length_a   1.000
_cell.length_b   1.000
_cell.length_c   1.000
_cell.angle_alpha   90.00
_cell.angle_beta   90.00
_cell.angle_gamma   90.00
#
_symmetry.space_group_name_H-M   'P 1'
#
loop_
_entity.id
_entity.type
_entity.pdbx_description
1 polymer ?
#
loop_
_entity_poly.entity_id
_entity_poly.type
_entity_poly.pdbx_seq_one_letter_code
_entity_poly.pdbx_strand_id
1 'polypeptide(L)'
;LLRFPGQAQASYYQTSAIDTAWSPEVEPLGSSLSYIDQGSKQAGPKVRLGITAAYAEEAPFGARQVRHAYIQAGDTVAFVIMDRKGKTPALPFHQTVVLQSQLLY
;
A
#
# COMPACT_ATOMS: atom_id res chain seq x y z
N LEU A 1 17.00 -21.35 2.28
CA LEU A 1 16.19 -20.81 3.39
C LEU A 1 14.88 -21.59 3.45
N LEU A 2 14.47 -22.09 4.61
CA LEU A 2 13.17 -22.75 4.80
C LEU A 2 12.06 -21.73 4.49
N ARG A 3 11.18 -22.00 3.51
CA ARG A 3 9.94 -21.23 3.31
C ARG A 3 8.80 -22.03 3.92
N PHE A 4 8.19 -21.48 4.98
CA PHE A 4 6.96 -22.06 5.51
C PHE A 4 5.82 -21.82 4.52
N PRO A 5 4.81 -22.71 4.44
CA PRO A 5 3.74 -22.63 3.44
C PRO A 5 3.02 -21.27 3.41
N GLY A 6 2.78 -20.67 4.59
CA GLY A 6 2.15 -19.34 4.70
C GLY A 6 2.97 -18.23 4.05
N GLN A 7 4.30 -18.25 4.21
CA GLN A 7 5.16 -17.26 3.54
C GLN A 7 5.16 -17.43 2.03
N ALA A 8 5.02 -18.65 1.51
CA ALA A 8 4.90 -18.88 0.08
C ALA A 8 3.59 -18.26 -0.47
N GLN A 9 2.48 -18.37 0.26
CA GLN A 9 1.20 -17.78 -0.15
C GLN A 9 1.23 -16.25 -0.16
N ALA A 10 1.75 -15.62 0.91
CA ALA A 10 1.91 -14.17 0.97
C ALA A 10 2.84 -13.65 -0.14
N SER A 11 3.96 -14.35 -0.37
CA SER A 11 4.89 -14.01 -1.46
C SER A 11 4.24 -14.17 -2.84
N TYR A 12 3.44 -15.22 -3.03
CA TYR A 12 2.74 -15.44 -4.30
C TYR A 12 1.74 -14.31 -4.55
N TYR A 13 0.88 -14.01 -3.57
CA TYR A 13 -0.08 -12.91 -3.67
C TYR A 13 0.62 -11.58 -3.97
N GLN A 14 1.74 -11.31 -3.30
CA GLN A 14 2.54 -10.12 -3.54
C GLN A 14 3.03 -10.02 -4.99
N THR A 15 3.67 -11.08 -5.49
CA THR A 15 4.26 -11.07 -6.84
C THR A 15 3.20 -11.13 -7.95
N SER A 16 2.09 -11.84 -7.74
CA SER A 16 1.07 -12.03 -8.78
C SER A 16 0.05 -10.89 -8.86
N ALA A 17 -0.33 -10.32 -7.72
CA ALA A 17 -1.43 -9.36 -7.64
C ALA A 17 -0.95 -7.92 -7.44
N ILE A 18 0.21 -7.70 -6.81
CA ILE A 18 0.62 -6.36 -6.37
C ILE A 18 1.83 -5.83 -7.16
N ASP A 19 2.92 -6.60 -7.29
CA ASP A 19 4.19 -6.10 -7.84
C ASP A 19 4.09 -5.67 -9.32
N THR A 20 3.16 -6.25 -10.08
CA THR A 20 2.97 -6.00 -11.51
C THR A 20 1.76 -5.11 -11.82
N ALA A 21 0.98 -4.71 -10.81
CA ALA A 21 -0.31 -4.08 -11.01
C ALA A 21 -0.24 -2.55 -10.91
N TRP A 22 -0.79 -1.87 -11.93
CA TRP A 22 -0.91 -0.41 -11.96
C TRP A 22 -2.06 0.12 -11.10
N SER A 23 -3.05 -0.73 -10.87
CA SER A 23 -4.21 -0.53 -9.99
C SER A 23 -4.14 -1.54 -8.84
N PRO A 24 -4.79 -1.29 -7.70
CA PRO A 24 -4.79 -2.28 -6.62
C PRO A 24 -5.64 -3.50 -6.98
N GLU A 25 -5.29 -4.64 -6.37
CA GLU A 25 -6.14 -5.83 -6.42
C GLU A 25 -7.50 -5.59 -5.73
N VAL A 26 -7.49 -4.85 -4.62
CA VAL A 26 -8.68 -4.46 -3.86
C VAL A 26 -8.81 -2.95 -3.83
N GLU A 27 -9.90 -2.43 -4.40
CA GLU A 27 -10.27 -1.03 -4.30
C GLU A 27 -11.01 -0.78 -2.96
N PRO A 28 -10.58 0.18 -2.12
CA PRO A 28 -11.29 0.49 -0.88
C PRO A 28 -12.72 0.96 -1.12
N LEU A 29 -13.64 0.56 -0.24
CA LEU A 29 -15.01 1.04 -0.28
C LEU A 29 -15.04 2.56 -0.16
N GLY A 30 -15.74 3.23 -1.10
CA GLY A 30 -15.85 4.68 -1.14
C GLY A 30 -14.74 5.38 -1.93
N SER A 31 -13.75 4.63 -2.43
CA SER A 31 -12.82 5.10 -3.47
C SER A 31 -13.42 4.85 -4.86
N SER A 32 -13.02 5.66 -5.84
CA SER A 32 -13.44 5.53 -7.24
C SER A 32 -12.49 4.62 -8.04
N LEU A 33 -11.32 5.12 -8.42
CA LEU A 33 -10.27 4.40 -9.11
C LEU A 33 -8.91 4.78 -8.52
N SER A 34 -8.14 3.79 -8.08
CA SER A 34 -6.78 4.03 -7.59
C SER A 34 -5.70 3.57 -8.57
N TYR A 35 -4.61 4.32 -8.61
CA TYR A 35 -3.39 3.95 -9.35
C TYR A 35 -2.17 4.12 -8.47
N ILE A 36 -1.05 3.52 -8.90
CA ILE A 36 0.24 3.65 -8.20
C ILE A 36 0.51 5.11 -7.80
N ASP A 37 0.79 5.30 -6.51
CA ASP A 37 1.05 6.59 -5.92
C ASP A 37 2.48 7.05 -6.25
N GLN A 38 2.61 7.78 -7.36
CA GLN A 38 3.89 8.38 -7.75
C GLN A 38 4.44 9.35 -6.70
N GLY A 39 3.57 9.99 -5.92
CA GLY A 39 3.97 10.89 -4.84
C GLY A 39 4.62 10.16 -3.66
N SER A 40 4.21 8.91 -3.39
CA SER A 40 4.83 8.07 -2.38
C SER A 40 6.21 7.57 -2.80
N LYS A 41 6.46 7.33 -4.10
CA LYS A 41 7.78 6.87 -4.59
C LYS A 41 8.89 7.90 -4.37
N GLN A 42 8.54 9.17 -4.22
CA GLN A 42 9.47 10.27 -3.97
C GLN A 42 9.68 10.56 -2.47
N ALA A 43 8.94 9.89 -1.58
CA ALA A 43 8.77 10.30 -0.19
C ALA A 43 9.79 9.73 0.82
N GLY A 44 10.79 8.94 0.39
CA GLY A 44 11.86 8.51 1.29
C GLY A 44 12.65 7.28 0.83
N PRO A 45 13.67 6.85 1.61
CA PRO A 45 14.43 5.64 1.30
C PRO A 45 13.48 4.43 1.25
N LYS A 46 13.74 3.49 0.34
CA LYS A 46 13.11 2.15 0.35
C LYS A 46 13.49 1.48 1.66
N VAL A 47 12.68 1.70 2.70
CA VAL A 47 12.94 1.07 4.00
C VAL A 47 12.79 -0.43 3.80
N ARG A 48 13.69 -1.24 4.37
CA ARG A 48 13.67 -2.72 4.32
C ARG A 48 12.49 -3.33 5.10
N LEU A 49 11.36 -2.62 5.17
CA LEU A 49 10.17 -2.94 5.99
C LEU A 49 9.00 -3.47 5.14
N GLY A 50 9.28 -4.17 4.03
CA GLY A 50 8.21 -4.89 3.32
C GLY A 50 7.08 -4.03 2.75
N ILE A 51 7.26 -2.71 2.60
CA ILE A 51 6.30 -1.85 1.87
C ILE A 51 6.44 -2.18 0.39
N THR A 52 5.38 -2.65 -0.22
CA THR A 52 5.47 -3.22 -1.58
C THR A 52 4.81 -2.35 -2.63
N ALA A 53 3.62 -1.81 -2.35
CA ALA A 53 2.96 -0.87 -3.25
C ALA A 53 2.10 0.13 -2.48
N ALA A 54 2.06 1.37 -2.99
CA ALA A 54 1.19 2.43 -2.53
C ALA A 54 0.39 2.95 -3.72
N TYR A 55 -0.87 3.30 -3.47
CA TYR A 55 -1.82 3.77 -4.47
C TYR A 55 -2.56 5.00 -3.95
N ALA A 56 -2.96 5.85 -4.89
CA ALA A 56 -3.75 7.03 -4.63
C ALA A 56 -4.98 7.01 -5.54
N GLU A 57 -6.13 7.40 -4.96
CA GLU A 57 -7.34 7.65 -5.72
C GLU A 57 -7.08 8.74 -6.78
N GLU A 58 -7.48 8.44 -8.01
CA GLU A 58 -7.37 9.30 -9.17
C GLU A 58 -8.27 10.53 -9.03
N ALA A 59 -7.78 11.69 -9.49
CA ALA A 59 -8.63 12.86 -9.59
C ALA A 59 -9.57 12.71 -10.81
N PRO A 60 -10.83 13.16 -10.73
CA PRO A 60 -11.42 13.89 -9.62
C PRO A 60 -11.93 12.96 -8.50
N PHE A 61 -11.48 13.20 -7.27
CA PHE A 61 -12.05 12.62 -6.06
C PHE A 61 -13.01 13.64 -5.40
N GLY A 62 -13.96 13.14 -4.61
CA GLY A 62 -15.01 13.96 -3.99
C GLY A 62 -14.51 14.86 -2.85
N ALA A 63 -15.31 15.00 -1.79
CA ALA A 63 -14.90 15.77 -0.60
C ALA A 63 -13.74 15.14 0.20
N ARG A 64 -13.30 13.94 -0.18
CA ARG A 64 -12.30 13.12 0.49
C ARG A 64 -11.44 12.42 -0.57
N GLN A 65 -10.20 12.12 -0.23
CA GLN A 65 -9.31 11.32 -1.07
C GLN A 65 -8.82 10.11 -0.28
N VAL A 66 -8.92 8.93 -0.88
CA VAL A 66 -8.34 7.71 -0.34
C VAL A 66 -6.91 7.51 -0.85
N ARG A 67 -5.99 7.16 0.06
CA ARG A 67 -4.69 6.53 -0.28
C ARG A 67 -4.57 5.22 0.47
N HIS A 68 -3.95 4.24 -0.15
CA HIS A 68 -3.77 2.93 0.46
C HIS A 68 -2.49 2.25 0.02
N ALA A 69 -2.05 1.25 0.79
CA ALA A 69 -0.80 0.56 0.55
C ALA A 69 -0.86 -0.89 1.06
N TYR A 70 -0.05 -1.74 0.44
CA TYR A 70 0.22 -3.09 0.89
C TYR A 70 1.58 -3.17 1.60
N ILE A 71 1.62 -3.96 2.67
CA ILE A 71 2.83 -4.29 3.41
C ILE A 71 2.89 -5.82 3.53
N GLN A 72 3.98 -6.42 3.07
CA GLN A 72 4.26 -7.84 3.31
C GLN A 72 5.18 -8.00 4.53
N ALA A 73 4.68 -8.66 5.57
CA ALA A 73 5.44 -9.01 6.78
C ALA A 73 5.34 -10.52 7.03
N GLY A 74 6.38 -11.25 6.62
CA GLY A 74 6.42 -12.70 6.75
C GLY A 74 5.35 -13.41 5.90
N ASP A 75 4.41 -14.06 6.57
CA ASP A 75 3.24 -14.74 5.98
C ASP A 75 1.96 -13.88 5.98
N THR A 76 2.07 -12.62 6.42
CA THR A 76 0.97 -11.66 6.47
C THR A 76 1.13 -10.60 5.39
N VAL A 77 0.02 -10.23 4.73
CA VAL A 77 -0.08 -9.05 3.88
C VAL A 77 -1.10 -8.11 4.51
N ALA A 78 -0.65 -6.94 4.95
CA ALA A 78 -1.52 -5.91 5.50
C ALA A 78 -1.93 -4.90 4.42
N PHE A 79 -3.18 -4.44 4.50
CA PHE A 79 -3.74 -3.39 3.64
C PHE A 79 -4.07 -2.16 4.48
N VAL A 80 -3.32 -1.08 4.28
CA VAL A 80 -3.45 0.17 5.05
C VAL A 80 -4.26 1.16 4.23
N ILE A 81 -5.36 1.68 4.78
CA ILE A 81 -6.22 2.67 4.14
C ILE A 81 -6.17 3.98 4.93
N MET A 82 -5.92 5.09 4.24
CA MET A 82 -6.04 6.44 4.78
C MET A 82 -7.09 7.20 3.98
N ASP A 83 -8.20 7.50 4.63
CA ASP A 83 -9.29 8.29 4.09
C ASP A 83 -9.39 9.64 4.82
N ARG A 84 -9.13 10.73 4.10
CA ARG A 84 -9.05 12.09 4.66
C ARG A 84 -9.93 13.05 3.87
N LYS A 85 -10.56 14.01 4.57
CA LYS A 85 -11.20 15.17 3.93
C LYS A 85 -10.19 15.97 3.10
N GLY A 86 -10.62 16.37 1.91
CA GLY A 86 -9.76 17.01 0.92
C GLY A 86 -8.71 16.05 0.37
N LYS A 87 -7.54 16.59 0.02
CA LYS A 87 -6.42 15.80 -0.50
C LYS A 87 -5.67 15.12 0.64
N THR A 88 -5.40 13.83 0.51
CA THR A 88 -4.48 13.11 1.40
C THR A 88 -3.06 13.40 0.94
N PRO A 89 -2.19 14.05 1.76
CA PRO A 89 -0.84 14.37 1.32
C PRO A 89 0.05 13.12 1.32
N ALA A 90 0.90 12.99 0.28
CA ALA A 90 1.70 11.80 0.04
C ALA A 90 2.69 11.47 1.16
N LEU A 91 3.41 12.48 1.64
CA LEU A 91 4.47 12.30 2.63
C LEU A 91 3.93 11.85 4.00
N PRO A 92 2.91 12.50 4.60
CA PRO A 92 2.24 12.00 5.80
C PRO A 92 1.71 10.57 5.65
N PHE A 93 1.12 10.25 4.49
CA PHE A 93 0.65 8.88 4.22
C PHE A 93 1.82 7.88 4.23
N HIS A 94 2.91 8.19 3.53
CA HIS A 94 4.11 7.35 3.53
C HIS A 94 4.70 7.17 4.94
N GLN A 95 4.75 8.22 5.75
CA GLN A 95 5.19 8.14 7.15
C GLN A 95 4.29 7.20 7.98
N THR A 96 2.97 7.26 7.79
CA THR A 96 2.04 6.31 8.42
C THR A 96 2.32 4.87 7.98
N VAL A 97 2.51 4.63 6.68
CA VAL A 97 2.80 3.28 6.16
C VAL A 97 4.12 2.73 6.73
N VAL A 98 5.16 3.57 6.86
CA VAL A 98 6.42 3.19 7.51
C VAL A 98 6.22 2.85 8.98
N LEU A 99 5.40 3.61 9.71
CA LEU A 99 5.11 3.30 11.11
C LEU A 99 4.31 2.00 11.25
N GLN A 100 3.32 1.77 10.37
CA GLN A 100 2.54 0.53 10.37
C GLN A 100 3.41 -0.69 10.05
N SER A 101 4.35 -0.57 9.12
CA SER A 101 5.26 -1.67 8.82
C SER A 101 6.18 -2.00 9.99
N GLN A 102 6.68 -1.00 10.73
CA GLN A 102 7.48 -1.24 11.94
C GLN A 102 6.73 -2.02 13.03
N LEU A 103 5.40 -1.93 13.11
CA LEU A 103 4.62 -2.68 14.10
C LEU A 103 4.38 -4.14 13.71
N LEU A 104 4.55 -4.48 12.42
CA LEU A 104 4.32 -5.82 11.89
C LEU A 104 5.59 -6.69 11.87
N TYR A 105 6.75 -6.11 12.17
CA TYR A 105 8.05 -6.79 12.29
C TYR A 105 8.47 -6.91 13.75
#